data_AF-A0A9P1G3P5-F1
#
_entry.id   AF-A0A9P1G3P5-F1
#
_cell.length_a   1.000
_cell.length_b   1.000
_cell.length_c   1.000
_cell.angle_alpha   90.00
_cell.angle_beta   90.00
_cell.angle_gamma   90.00
#
_symmetry.space_group_name_H-M   'P 1'
#
loop_
_entity.id
_entity.type
_entity.pdbx_description
1 polymer ?
#
loop_
_entity_poly.entity_id
_entity_poly.type
_entity_poly.pdbx_seq_one_letter_code
_entity_poly.pdbx_strand_id
1 'polypeptide(L)'
;MKFALGVEMLMETAANYSNHGQHEKALTTLASAEQFLEAAGYPDSLAAGYFIQHGSAFANLKRFGEALQEFGKARAIFKKHGDLQSPDGITVSGNMAIAAAAVGRRQDAMVFLHEASEGLDLRGDEPGKARILSSMGAACVGSGAVEEGLSHMKQAWQALLRAKLGDTPEGAMLLSQMGSIHYQMALYSQANISFELARDRYLVHGNFMEALRMWYLSMVSNIRGWLWDTEQSLYR
;
A
#
# COMPACT_ATOMS: atom_id res chain seq x y z
N MET A 1 6.62 15.02 32.95
CA MET A 1 5.34 15.58 32.45
C MET A 1 5.54 16.67 31.39
N LYS A 2 6.33 17.74 31.62
CA LYS A 2 6.57 18.78 30.60
C LYS A 2 7.21 18.28 29.29
N PHE A 3 8.16 17.35 29.37
CA PHE A 3 8.80 16.76 28.17
C PHE A 3 7.83 15.93 27.32
N ALA A 4 6.98 15.11 27.94
CA ALA A 4 6.01 14.26 27.24
C ALA A 4 4.99 15.09 26.45
N LEU A 5 4.39 16.11 27.09
CA LEU A 5 3.46 17.04 26.43
C LEU A 5 4.12 17.79 25.25
N GLY A 6 5.40 18.15 25.36
CA GLY A 6 6.14 18.79 24.27
C GLY A 6 6.35 17.86 23.08
N VAL A 7 6.70 16.59 23.33
CA VAL A 7 6.86 15.56 22.28
C VAL A 7 5.54 15.29 21.58
N GLU A 8 4.46 15.05 22.32
CA GLU A 8 3.13 14.77 21.77
C GLU A 8 2.64 15.91 20.86
N MET A 9 2.77 17.16 21.33
CA MET A 9 2.40 18.33 20.52
C MET A 9 3.20 18.39 19.22
N LEU A 10 4.52 18.18 19.27
CA LEU A 10 5.37 18.20 18.07
C LEU A 10 5.02 17.06 17.11
N MET A 11 4.73 15.87 17.62
CA MET A 11 4.28 14.73 16.82
C MET A 11 2.92 14.99 16.16
N GLU A 12 1.97 15.60 16.88
CA GLU A 12 0.69 16.01 16.29
C GLU A 12 0.88 17.04 15.17
N THR A 13 1.78 18.01 15.39
CA THR A 13 2.13 19.02 14.40
C THR A 13 2.79 18.39 13.16
N ALA A 14 3.68 17.41 13.36
CA ALA A 14 4.31 16.66 12.28
C ALA A 14 3.33 15.80 11.49
N ALA A 15 2.37 15.16 12.16
CA ALA A 15 1.28 14.43 11.53
C ALA A 15 0.43 15.36 10.66
N ASN A 16 0.12 16.56 11.15
CA ASN A 16 -0.59 17.58 10.36
C ASN A 16 0.19 17.99 9.11
N TYR A 17 1.50 18.23 9.20
CA TYR A 17 2.31 18.51 8.02
C TYR A 17 2.32 17.35 7.02
N SER A 18 2.44 16.11 7.51
CA SER A 18 2.41 14.92 6.65
C SER A 18 1.08 14.75 5.92
N ASN A 19 -0.04 14.99 6.60
CA ASN A 19 -1.38 14.92 6.00
C ASN A 19 -1.58 15.97 4.89
N HIS A 20 -0.87 17.10 4.96
CA HIS A 20 -0.86 18.14 3.92
C HIS A 20 0.25 17.96 2.88
N GLY A 21 0.91 16.79 2.84
CA GLY A 21 1.99 16.49 1.89
C GLY A 21 3.32 17.19 2.15
N GLN A 22 3.44 17.92 3.27
CA GLN A 22 4.65 18.67 3.63
C GLN A 22 5.63 17.79 4.41
N HIS A 23 6.05 16.68 3.80
CA HIS A 23 6.84 15.63 4.46
C HIS A 23 8.22 16.09 4.95
N GLU A 24 8.89 17.00 4.22
CA GLU A 24 10.14 17.61 4.68
C GLU A 24 9.93 18.42 5.98
N LYS A 25 8.84 19.20 6.06
CA LYS A 25 8.53 19.93 7.30
C LYS A 25 8.19 18.98 8.44
N ALA A 26 7.46 17.90 8.16
CA ALA A 26 7.20 16.86 9.14
C ALA A 26 8.51 16.28 9.70
N LEU A 27 9.49 15.96 8.85
CA LEU A 27 10.82 15.51 9.29
C LEU A 27 11.53 16.55 10.17
N THR A 28 11.50 17.84 9.79
CA THR A 28 12.13 18.89 10.62
C THR A 28 11.48 19.03 11.99
N THR A 29 10.14 18.90 12.06
CA THR A 29 9.40 18.93 13.33
C THR A 29 9.69 17.68 14.18
N LEU A 30 9.78 16.51 13.55
CA LEU A 30 10.16 15.27 14.22
C LEU A 30 11.59 15.31 14.76
N ALA A 31 12.54 15.91 14.05
CA ALA A 31 13.90 16.13 14.57
C ALA A 31 13.90 17.00 15.84
N SER A 32 12.95 17.94 15.96
CA SER A 32 12.77 18.72 17.19
C SER A 32 12.18 17.86 18.32
N ALA A 33 11.22 16.97 18.00
CA ALA A 33 10.66 16.02 18.96
C ALA A 33 11.71 15.00 19.46
N GLU A 34 12.64 14.61 18.59
CA GLU A 34 13.73 13.68 18.90
C GLU A 34 14.64 14.19 20.02
N GLN A 35 14.98 15.47 20.02
CA GLN A 35 15.78 16.08 21.10
C GLN A 35 15.13 15.93 22.48
N PHE A 36 13.79 16.04 22.54
CA PHE A 36 13.04 15.83 23.78
C PHE A 36 12.90 14.36 24.15
N LEU A 37 12.80 13.46 23.16
CA LEU A 37 12.81 12.02 23.37
C LEU A 37 14.15 11.53 23.90
N GLU A 38 15.27 12.02 23.36
CA GLU A 38 16.63 11.76 23.84
C GLU A 38 16.78 12.19 25.31
N ALA A 39 16.37 13.42 25.63
CA ALA A 39 16.41 13.94 27.00
C ALA A 39 15.54 13.14 27.98
N ALA A 40 14.46 12.53 27.49
CA ALA A 40 13.57 11.67 28.26
C ALA A 40 14.00 10.19 28.27
N GLY A 41 15.06 9.82 27.56
CA GLY A 41 15.56 8.45 27.46
C GLY A 41 14.69 7.51 26.62
N TYR A 42 13.99 8.04 25.60
CA TYR A 42 13.10 7.30 24.69
C TYR A 42 12.10 6.38 25.41
N PRO A 43 11.14 6.93 26.16
CA PRO A 43 10.09 6.10 26.75
C PRO A 43 9.29 5.40 25.64
N ASP A 44 9.16 4.07 25.73
CA ASP A 44 8.48 3.22 24.74
C ASP A 44 7.09 3.77 24.35
N SER A 45 6.36 4.35 25.32
CA SER A 45 5.02 4.92 25.14
C SER A 45 4.95 6.06 24.12
N LEU A 46 6.05 6.77 23.88
CA LEU A 46 6.13 7.85 22.90
C LEU A 46 6.98 7.44 21.69
N ALA A 47 8.05 6.66 21.94
CA ALA A 47 9.02 6.29 20.93
C ALA A 47 8.40 5.49 19.77
N ALA A 48 7.47 4.57 20.06
CA ALA A 48 6.80 3.79 19.00
C ALA A 48 6.07 4.68 17.99
N GLY A 49 5.25 5.62 18.49
CA GLY A 49 4.51 6.56 17.65
C GLY A 49 5.43 7.49 16.86
N TYR A 50 6.51 7.97 17.49
CA TYR A 50 7.53 8.78 16.83
C TYR A 50 8.16 8.03 15.64
N PHE A 51 8.62 6.80 15.86
CA PHE A 51 9.26 6.00 14.81
C PHE A 51 8.29 5.67 13.66
N ILE A 52 7.00 5.47 13.93
CA ILE A 52 5.98 5.30 12.89
C ILE A 52 5.88 6.56 12.02
N GLN A 53 5.75 7.73 12.65
CA GLN A 53 5.60 8.99 11.92
C GLN A 53 6.85 9.34 11.12
N HIS A 54 8.03 9.12 11.72
CA HIS A 54 9.32 9.36 11.08
C HIS A 54 9.55 8.43 9.89
N GLY A 55 9.29 7.13 10.06
CA GLY A 55 9.35 6.17 8.97
C GLY A 55 8.36 6.48 7.84
N SER A 56 7.15 6.94 8.17
CA SER A 56 6.13 7.32 7.18
C SER A 56 6.55 8.57 6.39
N ALA A 57 7.13 9.56 7.04
CA ALA A 57 7.67 10.75 6.37
C ALA A 57 8.80 10.39 5.39
N PHE A 58 9.73 9.50 5.78
CA PHE A 58 10.75 8.99 4.85
C PHE A 58 10.16 8.21 3.69
N ALA A 59 9.19 7.33 3.93
CA ALA A 59 8.54 6.55 2.87
C ALA A 59 7.85 7.46 1.83
N ASN A 60 7.20 8.53 2.29
CA ASN A 60 6.56 9.51 1.41
C ASN A 60 7.58 10.28 0.56
N LEU A 61 8.77 10.54 1.10
CA LEU A 61 9.91 11.10 0.36
C LEU A 61 10.69 10.06 -0.46
N LYS A 62 10.16 8.83 -0.59
CA LYS A 62 10.79 7.70 -1.31
C LYS A 62 12.14 7.26 -0.74
N ARG A 63 12.44 7.65 0.50
CA ARG A 63 13.64 7.26 1.28
C ARG A 63 13.39 5.93 2.00
N PHE A 64 13.09 4.88 1.24
CA PHE A 64 12.58 3.62 1.76
C PHE A 64 13.55 2.85 2.68
N GLY A 65 14.87 3.00 2.47
CA GLY A 65 15.87 2.39 3.34
C GLY A 65 15.84 2.96 4.77
N GLU A 66 15.66 4.27 4.90
CA GLU A 66 15.54 4.95 6.19
C GLU A 66 14.18 4.66 6.82
N ALA A 67 13.11 4.64 6.02
CA ALA A 67 11.79 4.23 6.48
C ALA A 67 11.80 2.83 7.12
N LEU A 68 12.49 1.86 6.50
CA LEU A 68 12.64 0.51 7.06
C LEU A 68 13.36 0.49 8.42
N GLN A 69 14.37 1.34 8.61
CA GLN A 69 15.08 1.42 9.88
C GLN A 69 14.16 1.95 10.99
N GLU A 70 13.44 3.03 10.71
CA GLU A 70 12.50 3.64 11.67
C GLU A 70 11.36 2.69 12.01
N PHE A 71 10.71 2.08 11.01
CA PHE A 71 9.69 1.08 11.26
C PHE A 71 10.23 -0.15 12.00
N GLY A 72 11.48 -0.53 11.77
CA GLY A 72 12.16 -1.58 12.52
C GLY A 72 12.29 -1.26 14.02
N LYS A 73 12.60 -0.01 14.37
CA LYS A 73 12.62 0.47 15.76
C LYS A 73 11.23 0.42 16.39
N ALA A 74 10.19 0.90 15.68
CA ALA A 74 8.81 0.80 16.14
C ALA A 74 8.38 -0.67 16.37
N ARG A 75 8.67 -1.55 15.42
CA ARG A 75 8.36 -2.98 15.50
C ARG A 75 9.03 -3.65 16.69
N ALA A 76 10.26 -3.28 17.01
CA ALA A 76 10.96 -3.81 18.19
C ALA A 76 10.23 -3.46 19.50
N ILE A 77 9.67 -2.25 19.60
CA ILE A 77 8.86 -1.83 20.75
C ILE A 77 7.55 -2.62 20.82
N PHE A 78 6.80 -2.74 19.71
CA PHE A 78 5.58 -3.56 19.70
C PHE A 78 5.86 -5.02 20.06
N LYS A 79 6.95 -5.59 19.54
CA LYS A 79 7.36 -6.96 19.87
C LYS A 79 7.70 -7.11 21.36
N LYS A 80 8.37 -6.13 21.96
CA LYS A 80 8.71 -6.12 23.40
C LYS A 80 7.46 -6.17 24.28
N HIS A 81 6.38 -5.51 23.87
CA HIS A 81 5.12 -5.45 24.63
C HIS A 81 4.09 -6.51 24.20
N GLY A 82 4.39 -7.32 23.19
CA GLY A 82 3.44 -8.32 22.66
C GLY A 82 2.33 -7.72 21.76
N ASP A 83 2.50 -6.47 21.33
CA ASP A 83 1.50 -5.67 20.64
C ASP A 83 1.66 -5.65 19.11
N LEU A 84 2.34 -6.65 18.53
CA LEU A 84 2.51 -6.73 17.06
C LEU A 84 1.18 -6.84 16.31
N GLN A 85 0.16 -7.40 16.95
CA GLN A 85 -1.19 -7.57 16.39
C GLN A 85 -2.14 -6.39 16.73
N SER A 86 -1.63 -5.36 17.40
CA SER A 86 -2.35 -4.10 17.60
C SER A 86 -2.55 -3.37 16.25
N PRO A 87 -3.47 -2.39 16.17
CA PRO A 87 -3.62 -1.58 14.95
C PRO A 87 -2.32 -0.96 14.44
N ASP A 88 -1.50 -0.45 15.35
CA ASP A 88 -0.24 0.19 15.02
C ASP A 88 0.83 -0.83 14.63
N GLY A 89 0.88 -1.99 15.30
CA GLY A 89 1.79 -3.09 14.95
C GLY A 89 1.52 -3.67 13.56
N ILE A 90 0.23 -3.84 13.20
CA ILE A 90 -0.21 -4.24 11.86
C ILE A 90 0.19 -3.17 10.83
N THR A 91 -0.03 -1.89 11.16
CA THR A 91 0.32 -0.76 10.29
C THR A 91 1.82 -0.71 10.03
N VAL A 92 2.64 -0.90 11.06
CA VAL A 92 4.11 -1.00 10.94
C VAL A 92 4.50 -2.13 10.00
N SER A 93 3.94 -3.33 10.18
CA SER A 93 4.24 -4.48 9.31
C SER A 93 3.87 -4.19 7.86
N GLY A 94 2.69 -3.62 7.61
CA GLY A 94 2.27 -3.21 6.26
C GLY A 94 3.17 -2.15 5.62
N ASN A 95 3.66 -1.17 6.39
CA ASN A 95 4.57 -0.14 5.88
C ASN A 95 5.98 -0.68 5.65
N MET A 96 6.47 -1.57 6.52
CA MET A 96 7.73 -2.27 6.31
C MET A 96 7.70 -3.11 5.04
N ALA A 97 6.58 -3.77 4.76
CA ALA A 97 6.40 -4.51 3.52
C ALA A 97 6.57 -3.64 2.27
N ILE A 98 5.86 -2.50 2.23
CA ILE A 98 5.92 -1.56 1.11
C ILE A 98 7.36 -1.04 0.93
N ALA A 99 8.00 -0.63 2.02
CA ALA A 99 9.36 -0.11 1.98
C ALA A 99 10.37 -1.19 1.57
N ALA A 100 10.23 -2.44 2.05
CA ALA A 100 11.05 -3.58 1.66
C ALA A 100 10.93 -3.91 0.17
N ALA A 101 9.70 -3.92 -0.37
CA ALA A 101 9.46 -4.12 -1.79
C ALA A 101 10.13 -3.02 -2.64
N ALA A 102 10.03 -1.76 -2.20
CA ALA A 102 10.59 -0.62 -2.92
C ALA A 102 12.13 -0.62 -2.98
N VAL A 103 12.82 -1.21 -2.00
CA VAL A 103 14.28 -1.39 -2.02
C VAL A 103 14.73 -2.74 -2.60
N GLY A 104 13.82 -3.51 -3.20
CA GLY A 104 14.11 -4.81 -3.81
C GLY A 104 14.29 -5.97 -2.81
N ARG A 105 14.01 -5.76 -1.52
CA ARG A 105 14.03 -6.80 -0.47
C ARG A 105 12.72 -7.59 -0.48
N ARG A 106 12.48 -8.29 -1.59
CA ARG A 106 11.21 -8.98 -1.87
C ARG A 106 10.81 -10.00 -0.80
N GLN A 107 11.75 -10.84 -0.36
CA GLN A 107 11.43 -11.90 0.61
C GLN A 107 10.98 -11.31 1.94
N ASP A 108 11.63 -10.25 2.39
CA ASP A 108 11.26 -9.53 3.62
C ASP A 108 9.89 -8.87 3.47
N ALA A 109 9.59 -8.30 2.29
CA ALA A 109 8.29 -7.71 2.01
C ALA A 109 7.16 -8.74 2.17
N MET A 110 7.34 -9.96 1.63
CA MET A 110 6.33 -11.02 1.77
C MET A 110 6.13 -11.44 3.22
N VAL A 111 7.20 -11.54 4.02
CA VAL A 111 7.11 -11.85 5.46
C VAL A 111 6.28 -10.79 6.20
N PHE A 112 6.58 -9.51 5.97
CA PHE A 112 5.86 -8.41 6.62
C PHE A 112 4.40 -8.31 6.16
N LEU A 113 4.11 -8.60 4.88
CA LEU A 113 2.73 -8.63 4.37
C LEU A 113 1.92 -9.76 5.00
N HIS A 114 2.53 -10.94 5.17
CA HIS A 114 1.88 -12.06 5.84
C HIS A 114 1.53 -11.72 7.29
N GLU A 115 2.49 -11.18 8.04
CA GLU A 115 2.29 -10.75 9.44
C GLU A 115 1.16 -9.71 9.55
N ALA A 116 1.11 -8.73 8.64
CA ALA A 116 0.03 -7.74 8.61
C ALA A 116 -1.33 -8.36 8.25
N SER A 117 -1.37 -9.29 7.29
CA SER A 117 -2.60 -9.98 6.86
C SER A 117 -3.21 -10.81 7.98
N GLU A 118 -2.40 -11.58 8.70
CA GLU A 118 -2.86 -12.38 9.84
C GLU A 118 -3.51 -11.52 10.92
N GLY A 119 -2.92 -10.36 11.22
CA GLY A 119 -3.49 -9.42 12.18
C GLY A 119 -4.80 -8.78 11.73
N LEU A 120 -4.95 -8.50 10.44
CA LEU A 120 -6.18 -7.96 9.88
C LEU A 120 -7.31 -9.01 9.87
N ASP A 121 -6.97 -10.28 9.59
CA ASP A 121 -7.90 -11.40 9.64
C ASP A 121 -8.48 -11.60 11.04
N LEU A 122 -7.64 -11.50 12.08
CA LEU A 122 -8.09 -11.57 13.47
C LEU A 122 -9.06 -10.44 13.85
N ARG A 123 -8.97 -9.30 13.17
CA ARG A 123 -9.75 -8.09 13.48
C ARG A 123 -10.95 -7.87 12.57
N GLY A 124 -11.08 -8.63 11.48
CA GLY A 124 -12.14 -8.46 10.50
C GLY A 124 -12.07 -7.14 9.72
N ASP A 125 -10.88 -6.55 9.57
CA ASP A 125 -10.67 -5.31 8.82
C ASP A 125 -10.50 -5.60 7.32
N GLU A 126 -11.63 -5.79 6.64
CA GLU A 126 -11.69 -6.07 5.20
C GLU A 126 -11.08 -4.94 4.32
N PRO A 127 -11.31 -3.63 4.60
CA PRO A 127 -10.62 -2.55 3.88
C PRO A 127 -9.09 -2.60 4.02
N GLY A 128 -8.59 -2.77 5.26
CA GLY A 128 -7.16 -2.89 5.53
C GLY A 128 -6.56 -4.10 4.82
N LYS A 129 -7.28 -5.23 4.85
CA LYS A 129 -6.90 -6.47 4.16
C LYS A 129 -6.79 -6.28 2.66
N ALA A 130 -7.75 -5.60 2.03
CA ALA A 130 -7.70 -5.31 0.60
C ALA A 130 -6.44 -4.53 0.20
N ARG A 131 -6.05 -3.52 0.98
CA ARG A 131 -4.87 -2.69 0.71
C ARG A 131 -3.57 -3.51 0.77
N ILE A 132 -3.43 -4.37 1.78
CA ILE A 132 -2.26 -5.25 1.95
C ILE A 132 -2.19 -6.28 0.81
N LEU A 133 -3.30 -6.94 0.50
CA LEU A 133 -3.36 -7.92 -0.59
C LEU A 133 -3.09 -7.29 -1.97
N SER A 134 -3.56 -6.08 -2.23
CA SER A 134 -3.22 -5.35 -3.47
C SER A 134 -1.72 -5.07 -3.54
N SER A 135 -1.09 -4.70 -2.41
CA SER A 135 0.35 -4.46 -2.33
C SER A 135 1.16 -5.76 -2.52
N MET A 136 0.72 -6.89 -1.96
CA MET A 136 1.29 -8.23 -2.23
C MET A 136 1.19 -8.56 -3.71
N GLY A 137 0.03 -8.32 -4.32
CA GLY A 137 -0.22 -8.54 -5.73
C GLY A 137 0.78 -7.80 -6.60
N ALA A 138 0.95 -6.50 -6.37
CA ALA A 138 1.90 -5.66 -7.09
C ALA A 138 3.35 -6.12 -6.90
N ALA A 139 3.74 -6.48 -5.66
CA ALA A 139 5.08 -6.99 -5.38
C ALA A 139 5.38 -8.32 -6.10
N CYS A 140 4.43 -9.25 -6.12
CA CYS A 140 4.54 -10.51 -6.86
C CYS A 140 4.67 -10.30 -8.37
N VAL A 141 3.86 -9.43 -8.96
CA VAL A 141 3.99 -9.08 -10.39
C VAL A 141 5.35 -8.47 -10.70
N GLY A 142 5.83 -7.52 -9.88
CA GLY A 142 7.13 -6.88 -10.07
C GLY A 142 8.33 -7.85 -9.99
N SER A 143 8.12 -9.04 -9.45
CA SER A 143 9.15 -10.10 -9.34
C SER A 143 9.07 -11.19 -10.40
N GLY A 144 8.08 -11.13 -11.29
CA GLY A 144 7.79 -12.17 -12.26
C GLY A 144 6.83 -13.26 -11.77
N ALA A 145 6.43 -13.27 -10.50
CA ALA A 145 5.38 -14.15 -9.97
C ALA A 145 3.97 -13.62 -10.32
N VAL A 146 3.68 -13.51 -11.62
CA VAL A 146 2.48 -12.83 -12.15
C VAL A 146 1.18 -13.50 -11.70
N GLU A 147 1.13 -14.83 -11.73
CA GLU A 147 -0.07 -15.61 -11.37
C GLU A 147 -0.41 -15.50 -9.88
N GLU A 148 0.61 -15.59 -9.03
CA GLU A 148 0.48 -15.37 -7.58
C GLU A 148 0.01 -13.93 -7.30
N GLY A 149 0.58 -12.96 -8.01
CA GLY A 149 0.19 -11.57 -7.89
C GLY A 149 -1.28 -11.32 -8.27
N LEU A 150 -1.75 -11.95 -9.35
CA LEU A 150 -3.16 -11.91 -9.74
C LEU A 150 -4.07 -12.58 -8.69
N SER A 151 -3.63 -13.67 -8.08
CA SER A 151 -4.36 -14.33 -6.99
C SER A 151 -4.57 -13.38 -5.81
N HIS A 152 -3.51 -12.69 -5.38
CA HIS A 152 -3.60 -11.69 -4.31
C HIS A 152 -4.52 -10.51 -4.68
N MET A 153 -4.46 -10.02 -5.92
CA MET A 153 -5.37 -8.95 -6.36
C MET A 153 -6.84 -9.41 -6.39
N LYS A 154 -7.13 -10.66 -6.76
CA LYS A 154 -8.49 -11.22 -6.68
C LYS A 154 -8.99 -11.30 -5.23
N GLN A 155 -8.13 -11.70 -4.29
CA GLN A 155 -8.48 -11.70 -2.86
C GLN A 155 -8.70 -10.27 -2.34
N ALA A 156 -7.88 -9.31 -2.77
CA ALA A 156 -8.08 -7.90 -2.44
C ALA A 156 -9.44 -7.39 -2.94
N TRP A 157 -9.85 -7.80 -4.14
CA TRP A 157 -11.14 -7.43 -4.72
C TRP A 157 -12.30 -8.01 -3.90
N GLN A 158 -12.20 -9.27 -3.48
CA GLN A 158 -13.20 -9.89 -2.60
C GLN A 158 -13.32 -9.15 -1.26
N ALA A 159 -12.20 -8.73 -0.67
CA ALA A 159 -12.19 -7.95 0.57
C ALA A 159 -12.87 -6.58 0.39
N LEU A 160 -12.60 -5.85 -0.72
CA LEU A 160 -13.31 -4.60 -1.04
C LEU A 160 -14.81 -4.81 -1.20
N LEU A 161 -15.23 -5.89 -1.88
CA LEU A 161 -16.66 -6.19 -2.05
C LEU A 161 -17.34 -6.48 -0.71
N ARG A 162 -16.69 -7.23 0.19
CA ARG A 162 -17.21 -7.47 1.56
C ARG A 162 -17.33 -6.18 2.36
N ALA A 163 -16.38 -5.27 2.17
CA ALA A 163 -16.40 -3.95 2.77
C ALA A 163 -17.39 -2.97 2.10
N LYS A 164 -18.09 -3.38 1.02
CA LYS A 164 -18.93 -2.50 0.17
C LYS A 164 -18.17 -1.31 -0.42
N LEU A 165 -16.87 -1.49 -0.66
CA LEU A 165 -15.97 -0.51 -1.25
C LEU A 165 -15.63 -0.84 -2.72
N GLY A 166 -16.40 -1.71 -3.36
CA GLY A 166 -16.15 -2.11 -4.75
C GLY A 166 -16.34 -0.98 -5.77
N ASP A 167 -17.18 0.00 -5.47
CA ASP A 167 -17.50 1.10 -6.39
C ASP A 167 -16.67 2.37 -6.12
N THR A 168 -15.73 2.34 -5.17
CA THR A 168 -14.90 3.50 -4.83
C THR A 168 -13.70 3.67 -5.78
N PRO A 169 -12.98 4.80 -5.72
CA PRO A 169 -11.73 4.98 -6.48
C PRO A 169 -10.68 3.90 -6.18
N GLU A 170 -10.65 3.36 -4.96
CA GLU A 170 -9.79 2.24 -4.57
C GLU A 170 -10.17 0.95 -5.33
N GLY A 171 -11.46 0.67 -5.45
CA GLY A 171 -11.97 -0.44 -6.27
C GLY A 171 -11.61 -0.28 -7.75
N ALA A 172 -11.76 0.94 -8.29
CA ALA A 172 -11.36 1.25 -9.66
C ALA A 172 -9.85 1.05 -9.88
N MET A 173 -9.02 1.49 -8.93
CA MET A 173 -7.58 1.32 -8.99
C MET A 173 -7.19 -0.16 -9.01
N LEU A 174 -7.78 -0.98 -8.13
CA LEU A 174 -7.49 -2.41 -8.10
C LEU A 174 -7.87 -3.11 -9.42
N LEU A 175 -9.03 -2.76 -10.00
CA LEU A 175 -9.45 -3.27 -11.30
C LEU A 175 -8.49 -2.86 -12.43
N SER A 176 -7.99 -1.63 -12.43
CA SER A 176 -6.99 -1.18 -13.41
C SER A 176 -5.66 -1.94 -13.31
N GLN A 177 -5.23 -2.27 -12.08
CA GLN A 177 -4.04 -3.07 -11.84
C GLN A 177 -4.26 -4.51 -12.35
N MET A 178 -5.41 -5.11 -12.05
CA MET A 178 -5.77 -6.43 -12.58
C MET A 178 -5.84 -6.43 -14.11
N GLY A 179 -6.39 -5.39 -14.73
CA GLY A 179 -6.42 -5.24 -16.19
C GLY A 179 -5.01 -5.20 -16.79
N SER A 180 -4.09 -4.49 -16.14
CA SER A 180 -2.68 -4.45 -16.55
C SER A 180 -2.01 -5.83 -16.44
N ILE A 181 -2.31 -6.60 -15.40
CA ILE A 181 -1.79 -7.97 -15.24
C ILE A 181 -2.37 -8.89 -16.32
N HIS A 182 -3.68 -8.87 -16.56
CA HIS A 182 -4.31 -9.65 -17.62
C HIS A 182 -3.68 -9.34 -18.99
N TYR A 183 -3.41 -8.06 -19.26
CA TYR A 183 -2.73 -7.65 -20.49
C TYR A 183 -1.32 -8.24 -20.61
N GLN A 184 -0.53 -8.23 -19.53
CA GLN A 184 0.80 -8.85 -19.49
C GLN A 184 0.75 -10.36 -19.76
N MET A 185 -0.31 -11.03 -19.30
CA MET A 185 -0.55 -12.46 -19.52
C MET A 185 -1.14 -12.78 -20.90
N ALA A 186 -1.28 -11.79 -21.81
CA ALA A 186 -1.98 -11.91 -23.09
C ALA A 186 -3.47 -12.33 -22.97
N LEU A 187 -4.07 -12.12 -21.80
CA LEU A 187 -5.49 -12.34 -21.53
C LEU A 187 -6.28 -11.07 -21.90
N TYR A 188 -6.22 -10.70 -23.17
CA TYR A 188 -6.68 -9.39 -23.67
C TYR A 188 -8.17 -9.12 -23.45
N SER A 189 -9.02 -10.15 -23.54
CA SER A 189 -10.46 -10.04 -23.27
C SER A 189 -10.73 -9.68 -21.80
N GLN A 190 -10.01 -10.31 -20.88
CA GLN A 190 -10.12 -10.05 -19.43
C GLN A 190 -9.52 -8.69 -19.05
N ALA A 191 -8.44 -8.29 -19.74
CA ALA A 191 -7.88 -6.95 -19.60
C ALA A 191 -8.91 -5.88 -19.99
N ASN A 192 -9.57 -6.04 -21.15
CA ASN A 192 -10.62 -5.12 -21.61
C ASN A 192 -11.74 -4.96 -20.58
N ILE A 193 -12.30 -6.08 -20.09
CA ILE A 193 -13.38 -6.06 -19.09
C ILE A 193 -12.92 -5.34 -17.81
N SER A 194 -11.69 -5.60 -17.36
CA SER A 194 -11.16 -4.97 -16.14
C SER A 194 -11.02 -3.46 -16.30
N PHE A 195 -10.55 -3.00 -17.46
CA PHE A 195 -10.41 -1.57 -17.76
C PHE A 195 -11.77 -0.87 -17.93
N GLU A 196 -12.76 -1.52 -18.55
CA GLU A 196 -14.12 -0.97 -18.63
C GLU A 196 -14.75 -0.81 -17.25
N LEU A 197 -14.65 -1.84 -16.39
CA LEU A 197 -15.17 -1.77 -15.02
C LEU A 197 -14.47 -0.69 -14.18
N ALA A 198 -13.15 -0.49 -14.37
CA ALA A 198 -12.41 0.58 -13.72
C ALA A 198 -12.84 1.96 -14.23
N ARG A 199 -12.97 2.13 -15.55
CA ARG A 199 -13.43 3.38 -16.19
C ARG A 199 -14.76 3.84 -15.62
N ASP A 200 -15.74 2.94 -15.56
CA ASP A 200 -17.10 3.29 -15.15
C ASP A 200 -17.13 3.82 -13.71
N ARG A 201 -16.33 3.23 -12.81
CA ARG A 201 -16.16 3.69 -11.43
C ARG A 201 -15.48 5.04 -11.33
N TYR A 202 -14.41 5.26 -12.12
CA TYR A 202 -13.74 6.56 -12.18
C TYR A 202 -14.69 7.66 -12.68
N LEU A 203 -15.55 7.38 -13.66
CA LEU A 203 -16.56 8.35 -14.14
C LEU A 203 -17.56 8.74 -13.04
N VAL A 204 -18.09 7.76 -12.30
CA VAL A 204 -19.02 8.03 -11.18
C VAL A 204 -18.41 8.95 -10.13
N HIS A 205 -17.09 8.88 -9.93
CA HIS A 205 -16.36 9.65 -8.92
C HIS A 205 -15.72 10.94 -9.48
N GLY A 206 -16.00 11.31 -10.74
CA GLY A 206 -15.45 12.53 -11.35
C GLY A 206 -13.95 12.47 -11.69
N ASN A 207 -13.34 11.29 -11.67
CA ASN A 207 -11.93 11.07 -12.01
C ASN A 207 -11.74 10.93 -13.53
N PHE A 208 -12.07 11.99 -14.27
CA PHE A 208 -12.14 11.97 -15.74
C PHE A 208 -10.83 11.57 -16.44
N MET A 209 -9.68 11.99 -15.89
CA MET A 209 -8.37 11.64 -16.48
C MET A 209 -8.09 10.14 -16.40
N GLU A 210 -8.35 9.51 -15.24
CA GLU A 210 -8.18 8.06 -15.10
C GLU A 210 -9.24 7.29 -15.90
N ALA A 211 -10.48 7.79 -15.97
CA ALA A 211 -11.50 7.21 -16.85
C ALA A 211 -11.06 7.22 -18.33
N LEU A 212 -10.53 8.34 -18.81
CA LEU A 212 -10.01 8.45 -20.18
C LEU A 212 -8.85 7.47 -20.42
N ARG A 213 -7.94 7.36 -19.46
CA ARG A 213 -6.83 6.39 -19.51
C ARG A 213 -7.36 4.95 -19.58
N MET A 214 -8.33 4.59 -18.75
CA MET A 214 -8.93 3.26 -18.75
C MET A 214 -9.67 2.98 -20.07
N TRP A 215 -10.37 3.95 -20.63
CA TRP A 215 -11.00 3.83 -21.95
C TRP A 215 -9.97 3.53 -23.05
N TYR A 216 -8.84 4.26 -23.06
CA TYR A 216 -7.76 4.01 -24.01
C TYR A 216 -7.17 2.59 -23.85
N LEU A 217 -6.88 2.16 -22.61
CA LEU A 217 -6.34 0.83 -22.34
C LEU A 217 -7.31 -0.29 -22.71
N SER A 218 -8.61 -0.08 -22.50
CA SER A 218 -9.67 -0.97 -22.97
C SER A 218 -9.64 -1.12 -24.50
N MET A 219 -9.63 -0.01 -25.24
CA MET A 219 -9.54 -0.04 -26.71
C MET A 219 -8.29 -0.76 -27.22
N VAL A 220 -7.12 -0.46 -26.64
CA VAL A 220 -5.86 -1.13 -26.99
C VAL A 220 -5.93 -2.64 -26.72
N SER A 221 -6.49 -3.03 -25.57
CA SER A 221 -6.65 -4.45 -25.21
C SER A 221 -7.58 -5.17 -26.18
N ASN A 222 -8.69 -4.53 -26.57
CA ASN A 222 -9.63 -5.09 -27.53
C ASN A 222 -8.98 -5.34 -28.91
N ILE A 223 -8.31 -4.32 -29.46
CA ILE A 223 -7.61 -4.43 -30.75
C ILE A 223 -6.52 -5.51 -30.69
N ARG A 224 -5.75 -5.54 -29.59
CA ARG A 224 -4.67 -6.53 -29.42
C ARG A 224 -5.22 -7.95 -29.32
N GLY A 225 -6.36 -8.14 -28.66
CA GLY A 225 -7.05 -9.43 -28.62
C GLY A 225 -7.47 -9.90 -30.01
N TRP A 226 -8.09 -9.03 -30.80
CA TRP A 226 -8.47 -9.36 -32.18
C TRP A 226 -7.26 -9.73 -33.06
N LEU A 227 -6.16 -8.98 -32.96
CA LEU A 227 -4.92 -9.28 -33.67
C LEU A 227 -4.33 -10.63 -33.24
N TRP A 228 -4.34 -10.92 -31.94
CA TRP A 228 -3.83 -12.19 -31.41
C TRP A 228 -4.62 -13.39 -31.93
N ASP A 229 -5.95 -13.31 -31.91
CA ASP A 229 -6.81 -14.40 -32.38
C ASP A 229 -6.67 -14.62 -33.90
N THR A 230 -6.55 -13.53 -34.67
CA THR A 230 -6.32 -13.62 -36.12
C THR A 230 -4.95 -14.22 -36.43
N GLU A 231 -3.87 -13.81 -35.75
CA GLU A 231 -2.54 -14.42 -35.89
C GLU A 231 -2.58 -15.93 -35.59
N GLN A 232 -3.19 -16.34 -34.47
CA GLN A 232 -3.30 -17.76 -34.10
C GLN A 232 -4.11 -18.57 -35.12
N SER A 233 -5.10 -17.97 -35.77
CA SER A 233 -5.91 -18.62 -36.81
C SER A 233 -5.16 -18.84 -38.12
N LEU A 234 -4.15 -18.02 -38.42
CA LEU A 234 -3.34 -18.12 -39.63
C LEU A 234 -2.28 -19.24 -39.56
N TYR A 235 -1.92 -19.69 -38.34
CA TYR A 235 -0.92 -20.74 -38.10
C TYR A 235 -1.53 -22.10 -37.72
N ARG A 236 -2.86 -22.25 -37.77
CA ARG A 236 -3.59 -23.51 -37.60
C ARG A 236 -4.06 -24.06 -38.93
#